data_AF-A0A949U923-F1
#
_entry.id   AF-A0A949U923-F1
#
_cell.length_a   1.000
_cell.length_b   1.000
_cell.length_c   1.000
_cell.angle_alpha   90.00
_cell.angle_beta   90.00
_cell.angle_gamma   90.00
#
_symmetry.space_group_name_H-M   'P 1'
#
loop_
_entity.id
_entity.type
_entity.pdbx_description
1 polymer ?
#
loop_
_entity_poly.entity_id
_entity_poly.type
_entity_poly.pdbx_seq_one_letter_code
_entity_poly.pdbx_strand_id
1 'polypeptide(L)' 'EGMRHRNLPLFCVQYHPEASPGPHDSHYLFKEFSKMMEEWKG' A
#
# COMPACT_ATOMS: atom_id res chain seq x y z
N GLU A 1 0.24 -0.58 11.55
CA GLU A 1 -1.21 -0.37 11.75
C GLU A 1 -1.85 0.16 10.48
N GLY A 2 -3.00 -0.39 10.09
CA GLY A 2 -3.71 -0.03 8.86
C GLY A 2 -5.01 -0.83 8.67
N MET A 3 -5.79 -0.52 7.64
CA MET A 3 -7.04 -1.20 7.31
C MET A 3 -7.03 -1.67 5.86
N ARG A 4 -7.73 -2.78 5.58
CA ARG A 4 -7.97 -3.28 4.22
C ARG A 4 -9.45 -3.61 4.08
N HIS A 5 -10.06 -3.18 2.98
CA HIS A 5 -11.44 -3.54 2.68
C HIS A 5 -11.51 -5.03 2.30
N ARG A 6 -12.53 -5.75 2.78
CA ARG A 6 -12.62 -7.22 2.59
C ARG A 6 -12.88 -7.63 1.15
N ASN A 7 -13.64 -6.82 0.42
CA ASN A 7 -14.17 -7.17 -0.90
C ASN A 7 -13.73 -6.23 -2.02
N LEU A 8 -13.12 -5.09 -1.68
CA LEU A 8 -12.71 -4.08 -2.66
C LEU A 8 -11.20 -3.95 -2.59
N PRO A 9 -10.52 -3.65 -3.72
CA PRO A 9 -9.08 -3.45 -3.77
C PRO A 9 -8.74 -2.08 -3.16
N LEU A 10 -8.90 -1.95 -1.84
CA LEU A 10 -8.69 -0.72 -1.08
C LEU A 10 -7.97 -1.02 0.24
N PHE A 11 -6.95 -0.25 0.56
CA PHE A 11 -6.26 -0.32 1.85
C PHE A 11 -5.74 1.07 2.27
N CYS A 12 -5.45 1.22 3.56
CA CYS A 12 -4.77 2.38 4.11
C CYS A 12 -3.80 1.98 5.23
N VAL A 13 -2.83 2.84 5.50
CA VAL A 13 -1.90 2.72 6.62
C VAL A 13 -1.85 4.04 7.37
N GLN A 14 -1.59 3.98 8.69
CA GLN A 14 -1.54 5.19 9.52
C GLN A 14 -0.14 5.83 9.56
N TYR A 15 0.90 5.05 9.27
CA TYR A 15 2.29 5.52 9.25
C TYR A 15 2.72 5.99 7.86
N HIS A 16 3.92 6.54 7.77
CA HIS A 16 4.55 7.03 6.53
C HIS A 16 5.30 5.90 5.82
N PRO A 17 4.70 5.19 4.84
CA PRO A 17 5.38 4.09 4.15
C PRO A 17 6.54 4.58 3.28
N GLU A 18 6.55 5.85 2.87
CA GLU A 18 7.62 6.47 2.08
C GLU A 18 8.94 6.51 2.85
N ALA A 19 8.88 6.61 4.19
CA ALA A 19 10.00 6.82 5.11
C ALA A 19 10.89 8.02 4.73
N SER A 20 10.94 9.07 5.57
CA SER A 20 11.91 10.18 5.45
C SER A 20 11.79 11.15 6.64
N PRO A 21 12.63 11.04 7.70
CA PRO A 21 13.58 9.96 7.96
C PRO A 21 12.87 8.68 8.46
N GLY A 22 13.52 7.52 8.36
CA GLY A 22 13.01 6.27 8.92
C GLY A 22 13.41 5.02 8.15
N PRO A 23 13.08 3.82 8.68
CA PRO A 23 13.34 2.54 8.02
C PRO A 23 12.39 2.30 6.83
N HIS A 24 12.88 1.60 5.80
CA HIS A 24 12.13 1.31 4.57
C HIS A 24 11.28 0.03 4.65
N ASP A 25 10.96 -0.44 5.86
CA ASP A 25 10.27 -1.73 6.10
C ASP A 25 8.88 -1.80 5.46
N SER A 26 8.29 -0.64 5.13
CA SER A 26 6.95 -0.52 4.55
C SER A 26 6.92 -0.16 3.05
N HIS A 27 8.07 -0.13 2.37
CA HIS A 27 8.14 0.18 0.94
C HIS A 27 7.37 -0.82 0.06
N TYR A 28 7.14 -2.04 0.52
CA TYR A 28 6.37 -3.05 -0.21
C TYR A 28 4.93 -2.62 -0.53
N LEU A 29 4.35 -1.71 0.26
CA LEU A 29 2.99 -1.20 0.05
C LEU A 29 2.85 -0.44 -1.29
N PHE A 30 3.92 0.21 -1.76
CA PHE A 30 3.93 0.84 -3.09
C PHE A 30 3.88 -0.21 -4.20
N LYS A 31 4.57 -1.35 -4.02
CA LYS A 31 4.51 -2.46 -4.98
C LYS A 31 3.13 -3.10 -5.02
N GLU A 32 2.48 -3.28 -3.86
CA GLU A 32 1.09 -3.75 -3.81
C GLU A 32 0.14 -2.78 -4.52
N PHE A 33 0.29 -1.48 -4.28
CA PHE A 33 -0.53 -0.46 -4.94
C PHE A 33 -0.35 -0.48 -6.46
N SER A 34 0.89 -0.55 -6.96
CA SER A 34 1.15 -0.64 -8.40
C SER A 34 0.53 -1.89 -9.03
N LYS A 35 0.62 -3.05 -8.36
CA LYS A 35 -0.01 -4.28 -8.82
C LYS A 35 -1.54 -4.14 -8.91
N MET A 36 -2.17 -3.54 -7.91
CA MET A 36 -3.61 -3.27 -7.93
C MET A 36 -4.02 -2.38 -9.12
N MET A 37 -3.20 -1.39 -9.46
CA MET A 37 -3.44 -0.51 -10.61
C MET A 37 -3.28 -1.23 -11.95
N GLU A 38 -2.34 -2.17 -12.06
CA GLU A 38 -2.18 -3.02 -13.24
C GLU A 38 -3.36 -3.96 -13.43
N GLU A 39 -3.80 -4.63 -12.35
CA GLU A 39 -4.98 -5.52 -12.36
C GLU A 39 -6.27 -4.78 -12.72
N TRP A 40 -6.40 -3.51 -12.33
CA TRP A 40 -7.57 -2.69 -12.67
C TRP A 40 -7.61 -2.24 -14.14
N LYS A 41 -6.46 -2.18 -14.82
CA LYS A 41 -6.38 -1.76 -16.24
C LYS A 41 -6.72 -2.89 -17.22
N GLY A 42 -7.04 -4.10 -16.73
CA GLY A 42 -7.43 -5.28 -17.51
C GLY A 42 -8.91 -5.35 -17.81
#